data_AF-A0A0J9YEC4-F1
#
_entry.id   AF-A0A0J9YEC4-F1
#
_cell.length_a   1.000
_cell.length_b   1.000
_cell.length_c   1.000
_cell.angle_alpha   90.00
_cell.angle_beta   90.00
_cell.angle_gamma   90.00
#
_symmetry.space_group_name_H-M   'P 1'
#
loop_
_entity.id
_entity.type
_entity.pdbx_description
1 polymer ?
#
loop_
_entity_poly.entity_id
_entity_poly.type
_entity_poly.pdbx_seq_one_letter_code
_entity_poly.pdbx_strand_id
1 'polypeptide(L)'
;GELCETALHAAVRWQAVDVVEYLLSKGANRRARNLKDETPMDLIKDDEMRAVFGRISHPIQMVYPSRKSKKYSVFLSTTLPNLNIERGKLSFSDLLQNTMNLENATHFVVQAGKNRGTEISVEILEAMLRGQYILTSEWLNACLEANDIVDEEMYEISTIIRNGQLLARNSCSTARINYARMVCLPV
;
A
#
# COMPACT_ATOMS: atom_id res chain seq x y z
N GLY A 1 9.57 -10.05 2.94
CA GLY A 1 10.94 -10.56 2.80
C GLY A 1 11.68 -10.32 4.09
N GLU A 2 12.60 -11.22 4.45
CA GLU A 2 13.34 -11.20 5.73
C GLU A 2 14.17 -9.92 5.94
N LEU A 3 14.52 -9.20 4.87
CA LEU A 3 15.41 -8.05 4.90
C LEU A 3 14.70 -6.68 5.01
N CYS A 4 13.39 -6.61 5.24
CA CYS A 4 12.63 -5.34 5.31
C CYS A 4 12.82 -4.45 4.05
N GLU A 5 12.48 -4.99 2.89
CA GLU A 5 12.69 -4.33 1.60
C GLU A 5 11.46 -3.56 1.13
N THR A 6 11.66 -2.44 0.43
CA THR A 6 10.58 -1.75 -0.30
C THR A 6 10.25 -2.46 -1.61
N ALA A 7 9.10 -2.12 -2.20
CA ALA A 7 8.77 -2.54 -3.56
C ALA A 7 9.87 -2.17 -4.57
N LEU A 8 10.54 -1.02 -4.38
CA LEU A 8 11.64 -0.58 -5.25
C LEU A 8 12.88 -1.47 -5.12
N HIS A 9 13.23 -1.95 -3.92
CA HIS A 9 14.32 -2.94 -3.74
C HIS A 9 14.02 -4.22 -4.51
N ALA A 10 12.78 -4.72 -4.39
CA ALA A 10 12.37 -5.94 -5.08
C ALA A 10 12.43 -5.72 -6.59
N ALA A 11 11.83 -4.65 -7.11
CA ALA A 11 11.81 -4.36 -8.54
C ALA A 11 13.23 -4.28 -9.15
N VAL A 12 14.18 -3.64 -8.46
CA VAL A 12 15.60 -3.63 -8.88
C VAL A 12 16.20 -5.03 -8.86
N ARG A 13 16.00 -5.80 -7.78
CA ARG A 13 16.55 -7.16 -7.67
C ARG A 13 16.08 -8.08 -8.79
N TRP A 14 14.83 -7.93 -9.20
CA TRP A 14 14.20 -8.71 -10.26
C TRP A 14 14.45 -8.14 -11.68
N GLN A 15 15.23 -7.06 -11.81
CA GLN A 15 15.47 -6.36 -13.08
C GLN A 15 14.18 -5.92 -13.81
N ALA A 16 13.13 -5.58 -13.05
CA ALA A 16 11.84 -5.15 -13.60
C ALA A 16 11.86 -3.63 -13.92
N VAL A 17 12.50 -3.27 -15.04
CA VAL A 17 12.77 -1.87 -15.44
C VAL A 17 11.51 -1.01 -15.52
N ASP A 18 10.43 -1.57 -16.07
CA ASP A 18 9.11 -0.96 -16.20
C ASP A 18 8.48 -0.65 -14.83
N VAL A 19 8.55 -1.62 -13.91
CA VAL A 19 8.07 -1.46 -12.54
C VAL A 19 8.92 -0.44 -11.78
N VAL A 20 10.23 -0.44 -11.97
CA VAL A 20 11.14 0.56 -11.37
C VAL A 20 10.79 1.97 -11.86
N GLU A 21 10.61 2.16 -13.16
CA GLU A 21 10.20 3.44 -13.74
C GLU A 21 8.87 3.91 -13.15
N TYR A 22 7.88 3.02 -13.10
CA TYR A 22 6.58 3.34 -12.51
C TYR A 22 6.71 3.73 -11.04
N LEU A 23 7.39 2.93 -10.22
CA LEU A 23 7.57 3.20 -8.78
C LEU A 23 8.31 4.52 -8.54
N LEU A 24 9.36 4.81 -9.31
CA LEU A 24 10.10 6.08 -9.21
C LEU A 24 9.23 7.26 -9.64
N SER A 25 8.40 7.11 -10.68
CA SER A 25 7.46 8.15 -11.11
C SER A 25 6.42 8.48 -10.04
N LYS A 26 6.10 7.49 -9.18
CA LYS A 26 5.20 7.62 -8.03
C LYS A 26 5.89 8.07 -6.74
N GLY A 27 7.17 8.45 -6.81
CA GLY A 27 7.91 9.00 -5.66
C GLY A 27 8.44 7.95 -4.69
N ALA A 28 8.60 6.70 -5.12
CA ALA A 28 9.21 5.66 -4.29
C ALA A 28 10.58 6.09 -3.75
N ASN A 29 10.82 5.84 -2.46
CA ASN A 29 12.03 6.27 -1.78
C ASN A 29 13.26 5.49 -2.26
N ARG A 30 14.04 6.09 -3.17
CA ARG A 30 15.32 5.54 -3.67
C ARG A 30 16.44 5.47 -2.63
N ARG A 31 16.26 6.09 -1.46
CA ARG A 31 17.23 6.11 -0.35
C ARG A 31 16.80 5.24 0.83
N ALA A 32 15.66 4.54 0.73
CA ALA A 32 15.23 3.62 1.77
C ALA A 32 16.30 2.54 1.98
N ARG A 33 16.65 2.25 3.23
CA ARG A 33 17.63 1.23 3.60
C ARG A 33 16.91 -0.02 4.10
N ASN A 34 17.32 -1.18 3.60
CA ASN A 34 16.86 -2.49 4.10
C ASN A 34 17.61 -2.86 5.40
N LEU A 35 17.35 -4.05 5.98
CA LEU A 35 18.04 -4.52 7.20
C LEU A 35 19.54 -4.80 7.02
N LYS A 36 20.04 -4.84 5.78
CA LYS A 36 21.47 -4.93 5.47
C LYS A 36 22.11 -3.57 5.22
N ASP A 37 21.37 -2.49 5.47
CA ASP A 37 21.79 -1.12 5.18
C ASP A 37 22.03 -0.85 3.68
N GLU A 38 21.38 -1.62 2.79
CA GLU A 38 21.45 -1.44 1.34
C GLU A 38 20.27 -0.59 0.87
N THR A 39 20.51 0.32 -0.07
CA THR A 39 19.49 1.05 -0.82
C THR A 39 19.09 0.32 -2.10
N PRO A 40 17.96 0.65 -2.75
CA PRO A 40 17.63 0.08 -4.05
C PRO A 40 18.72 0.33 -5.10
N MET A 41 19.45 1.44 -5.02
CA MET A 41 20.56 1.72 -5.94
C MET A 41 21.75 0.78 -5.74
N ASP A 42 22.02 0.37 -4.49
CA ASP A 42 23.12 -0.55 -4.18
C ASP A 42 22.87 -1.95 -4.76
N LEU A 43 21.61 -2.28 -5.07
CA LEU A 43 21.21 -3.55 -5.69
C LEU A 43 21.25 -3.52 -7.24
N ILE A 44 21.55 -2.39 -7.86
CA ILE A 44 21.55 -2.24 -9.33
C ILE A 44 22.76 -2.97 -9.92
N LYS A 45 22.48 -3.91 -10.84
CA LYS A 45 23.51 -4.68 -11.54
C LYS A 45 23.83 -4.14 -12.94
N ASP A 46 22.81 -3.67 -13.66
CA ASP A 46 22.92 -3.32 -15.08
C ASP A 46 22.85 -1.80 -15.33
N ASP A 47 23.50 -1.35 -16.41
CA ASP A 47 23.59 0.07 -16.77
C ASP A 47 22.26 0.67 -17.23
N GLU A 48 21.40 -0.14 -17.85
CA GLU A 48 20.04 0.28 -18.23
C GLU A 48 19.23 0.69 -17.00
N MET A 49 19.26 -0.14 -15.95
CA MET A 49 18.59 0.14 -14.69
C MET A 49 19.15 1.40 -14.03
N ARG A 50 20.48 1.58 -14.06
CA ARG A 50 21.14 2.79 -13.56
C ARG A 50 20.70 4.04 -14.32
N ALA A 51 20.52 3.95 -15.63
CA ALA A 51 19.99 5.04 -16.45
C ALA A 51 18.55 5.41 -16.06
N VAL A 52 17.71 4.45 -15.68
CA VAL A 52 16.35 4.73 -15.18
C VAL A 52 16.34 5.59 -13.92
N PHE A 53 17.21 5.28 -12.96
CA PHE A 53 17.36 6.09 -11.75
C PHE A 53 17.87 7.51 -12.05
N GLY A 54 18.73 7.66 -13.07
CA GLY A 54 19.25 8.95 -13.52
C GLY A 54 18.20 9.83 -14.21
N ARG A 55 17.36 9.25 -15.08
CA ARG A 55 16.35 10.01 -15.84
C ARG A 55 15.16 10.45 -14.98
N ILE A 56 14.76 9.65 -13.99
CA ILE A 56 13.65 9.99 -13.08
C ILE A 56 14.25 10.60 -11.81
N SER A 57 14.76 11.82 -11.87
CA SER A 57 15.27 12.58 -10.71
C SER A 57 14.25 13.62 -10.26
N HIS A 58 13.08 13.18 -9.80
CA HIS A 58 12.11 14.10 -9.21
C HIS A 58 12.28 14.15 -7.68
N PRO A 59 12.24 15.35 -7.06
CA PRO A 59 12.24 15.53 -5.61
C PRO A 59 10.86 15.26 -5.00
N ILE A 60 10.06 14.38 -5.61
CA ILE A 60 8.85 13.86 -4.98
C ILE A 60 9.30 12.70 -4.12
N GLN A 61 9.95 13.02 -3.00
CA GLN A 61 10.06 12.08 -1.91
C GLN A 61 8.64 11.85 -1.43
N MET A 62 8.20 10.60 -1.35
CA MET A 62 7.03 10.25 -0.59
C MET A 62 7.27 10.77 0.84
N VAL A 63 6.71 11.93 1.17
CA VAL A 63 6.78 12.52 2.50
C VAL A 63 5.90 11.62 3.35
N TYR A 64 6.51 10.73 4.12
CA TYR A 64 5.82 9.91 5.09
C TYR A 64 5.12 10.86 6.08
N PRO A 65 3.80 11.03 6.00
CA PRO A 65 3.15 12.00 6.87
C PRO A 65 3.34 11.53 8.31
N SER A 66 3.86 12.42 9.16
CA SER A 66 3.87 12.20 10.61
C SER A 66 2.41 11.93 11.01
N ARG A 67 2.13 10.78 11.62
CA ARG A 67 0.80 10.41 12.12
C ARG A 67 0.38 11.39 13.23
N LYS A 68 -0.10 12.58 12.86
CA LYS A 68 -0.49 13.64 13.80
C LYS A 68 -1.99 13.79 14.03
N SER A 69 -2.84 12.97 13.39
CA SER A 69 -4.24 12.84 13.82
C SER A 69 -4.75 11.42 13.65
N LYS A 70 -5.56 10.96 14.61
CA LYS A 70 -6.28 9.67 14.58
C LYS A 70 -7.53 9.71 13.69
N LYS A 71 -7.63 10.68 12.76
CA LYS A 71 -8.79 10.74 11.86
C LYS A 71 -8.54 9.76 10.71
N TYR A 72 -9.28 8.67 10.71
CA TYR A 72 -9.19 7.66 9.67
C TYR A 72 -9.74 8.24 8.36
N SER A 73 -8.95 8.19 7.31
CA SER A 73 -9.41 8.48 5.94
C SER A 73 -9.57 7.18 5.17
N VAL A 74 -10.76 6.93 4.64
CA VAL A 74 -11.12 5.66 3.98
C VAL A 74 -11.39 5.92 2.52
N PHE A 75 -10.68 5.20 1.65
CA PHE A 75 -10.97 5.12 0.23
C PHE A 75 -11.69 3.81 -0.06
N LEU A 76 -12.80 3.89 -0.79
CA LEU A 76 -13.63 2.75 -1.15
C LEU A 76 -13.38 2.37 -2.61
N SER A 77 -13.03 1.12 -2.87
CA SER A 77 -12.88 0.60 -4.23
C SER A 77 -14.18 0.67 -5.02
N THR A 78 -14.08 0.96 -6.31
CA THR A 78 -15.20 0.86 -7.26
C THR A 78 -15.69 -0.58 -7.45
N THR A 79 -14.91 -1.58 -7.02
CA THR A 79 -15.31 -2.99 -7.04
C THR A 79 -16.29 -3.35 -5.92
N LEU A 80 -16.54 -2.44 -4.97
CA LEU A 80 -17.47 -2.67 -3.88
C LEU A 80 -18.93 -2.59 -4.38
N PRO A 81 -19.84 -3.37 -3.80
CA PRO A 81 -21.27 -3.19 -4.06
C PRO A 81 -21.73 -1.78 -3.69
N ASN A 82 -22.55 -1.15 -4.55
CA ASN A 82 -23.07 0.21 -4.34
C ASN A 82 -23.70 0.42 -2.95
N LEU A 83 -24.37 -0.60 -2.41
CA LEU A 83 -25.01 -0.55 -1.10
C LEU A 83 -24.01 -0.25 0.03
N ASN A 84 -22.80 -0.83 -0.05
CA ASN A 84 -21.77 -0.63 0.96
C ASN A 84 -21.18 0.78 0.86
N ILE A 85 -21.06 1.30 -0.36
CA ILE A 85 -20.60 2.66 -0.63
C ILE A 85 -21.56 3.67 0.00
N GLU A 86 -22.86 3.53 -0.24
CA GLU A 86 -23.86 4.46 0.30
C GLU A 86 -23.99 4.37 1.82
N ARG A 87 -23.97 3.17 2.41
CA ARG A 87 -23.97 2.99 3.87
C ARG A 87 -22.73 3.59 4.54
N GLY A 88 -21.55 3.37 3.95
CA GLY A 88 -20.29 3.95 4.44
C GLY A 88 -20.26 5.49 4.33
N LYS A 89 -20.90 6.06 3.30
CA LYS A 89 -21.07 7.51 3.16
C LYS A 89 -21.96 8.14 4.23
N LEU A 90 -23.03 7.44 4.63
CA LEU A 90 -24.07 7.98 5.49
C LEU A 90 -23.74 7.91 6.99
N SER A 91 -22.90 6.98 7.44
CA SER A 91 -22.86 6.60 8.87
C SER A 91 -21.62 7.05 9.67
N PHE A 92 -20.55 7.54 9.04
CA PHE A 92 -19.25 7.75 9.73
C PHE A 92 -18.65 9.16 9.66
N SER A 93 -19.45 10.22 9.48
CA SER A 93 -18.91 11.60 9.35
C SER A 93 -17.88 12.01 10.41
N ASP A 94 -17.99 11.45 11.62
CA ASP A 94 -17.20 11.85 12.78
C ASP A 94 -15.94 10.97 13.00
N LEU A 95 -15.96 9.70 12.58
CA LEU A 95 -14.87 8.72 12.79
C LEU A 95 -14.09 8.37 11.51
N LEU A 96 -14.76 8.27 10.36
CA LEU A 96 -14.14 7.93 9.06
C LEU A 96 -14.44 9.01 8.03
N GLN A 97 -13.41 9.72 7.59
CA GLN A 97 -13.54 10.64 6.47
C GLN A 97 -13.39 9.87 5.15
N ASN A 98 -14.50 9.70 4.44
CA ASN A 98 -14.46 9.20 3.08
C ASN A 98 -13.66 10.16 2.20
N THR A 99 -12.67 9.64 1.49
CA THR A 99 -11.86 10.37 0.53
C THR A 99 -12.10 9.82 -0.87
N MET A 100 -12.17 10.70 -1.86
CA MET A 100 -12.13 10.32 -3.27
C MET A 100 -10.70 10.18 -3.80
N ASN A 101 -9.70 10.47 -2.97
CA ASN A 101 -8.28 10.37 -3.33
C ASN A 101 -7.62 9.27 -2.50
N LEU A 102 -7.18 8.20 -3.18
CA LEU A 102 -6.42 7.09 -2.59
C LEU A 102 -5.11 7.56 -1.95
N GLU A 103 -4.46 8.58 -2.50
CA GLU A 103 -3.14 9.03 -2.04
C GLU A 103 -3.12 9.52 -0.59
N ASN A 104 -4.24 10.12 -0.15
CA ASN A 104 -4.41 10.66 1.20
C ASN A 104 -5.12 9.69 2.15
N ALA A 105 -5.53 8.52 1.66
CA ALA A 105 -6.23 7.55 2.47
C ALA A 105 -5.30 6.91 3.49
N THR A 106 -5.86 6.53 4.63
CA THR A 106 -5.20 5.65 5.62
C THR A 106 -5.58 4.19 5.40
N HIS A 107 -6.79 3.98 4.86
CA HIS A 107 -7.42 2.69 4.65
C HIS A 107 -7.97 2.63 3.23
N PHE A 108 -7.67 1.54 2.54
CA PHE A 108 -8.26 1.19 1.25
C PHE A 108 -9.13 -0.05 1.43
N VAL A 109 -10.45 0.10 1.25
CA VAL A 109 -11.40 -1.00 1.37
C VAL A 109 -11.72 -1.57 -0.01
N VAL A 110 -11.55 -2.87 -0.16
CA VAL A 110 -11.75 -3.60 -1.42
C VAL A 110 -12.75 -4.74 -1.26
N GLN A 111 -13.35 -5.16 -2.37
CA GLN A 111 -14.08 -6.42 -2.37
C GLN A 111 -13.08 -7.57 -2.36
N ALA A 112 -13.19 -8.45 -1.37
CA ALA A 112 -12.36 -9.64 -1.28
C ALA A 112 -13.13 -10.87 -1.80
N GLY A 113 -12.39 -11.80 -2.39
CA GLY A 113 -12.84 -13.15 -2.70
C GLY A 113 -12.51 -14.13 -1.56
N LYS A 114 -12.48 -15.43 -1.90
CA LYS A 114 -12.12 -16.50 -0.95
C LYS A 114 -10.76 -16.23 -0.30
N ASN A 115 -10.62 -16.61 0.97
CA ASN A 115 -9.39 -16.48 1.76
C ASN A 115 -8.85 -15.03 1.83
N ARG A 116 -9.73 -14.01 1.88
CA ARG A 116 -9.34 -12.59 1.87
C ARG A 116 -8.37 -12.27 0.73
N GLY A 117 -8.69 -12.77 -0.46
CA GLY A 117 -7.89 -12.58 -1.68
C GLY A 117 -8.42 -11.48 -2.57
N THR A 118 -7.55 -10.78 -3.28
CA THR A 118 -7.93 -9.76 -4.26
C THR A 118 -7.05 -9.83 -5.51
N GLU A 119 -7.58 -9.43 -6.66
CA GLU A 119 -6.81 -9.31 -7.90
C GLU A 119 -5.85 -8.13 -7.81
N ILE A 120 -4.66 -8.31 -8.38
CA ILE A 120 -3.67 -7.25 -8.42
C ILE A 120 -4.15 -6.10 -9.31
N SER A 121 -4.18 -4.89 -8.76
CA SER A 121 -4.52 -3.66 -9.47
C SER A 121 -3.48 -2.56 -9.21
N VAL A 122 -3.58 -1.48 -9.98
CA VAL A 122 -2.74 -0.31 -9.79
C VAL A 122 -2.97 0.30 -8.40
N GLU A 123 -4.21 0.38 -7.94
CA GLU A 123 -4.60 0.88 -6.62
C GLU A 123 -4.05 0.01 -5.49
N ILE A 124 -4.04 -1.32 -5.65
CA ILE A 124 -3.43 -2.23 -4.67
C ILE A 124 -1.92 -1.96 -4.56
N LEU A 125 -1.23 -1.85 -5.68
CA LEU A 125 0.20 -1.53 -5.71
C LEU A 125 0.48 -0.15 -5.10
N GLU A 126 -0.38 0.82 -5.39
CA GLU A 126 -0.29 2.18 -4.91
C GLU A 126 -0.50 2.28 -3.38
N ALA A 127 -1.47 1.54 -2.84
CA ALA A 127 -1.74 1.44 -1.42
C ALA A 127 -0.61 0.72 -0.67
N MET A 128 -0.07 -0.37 -1.24
CA MET A 128 1.11 -1.07 -0.70
C MET A 128 2.32 -0.14 -0.63
N LEU A 129 2.54 0.67 -1.65
CA LEU A 129 3.64 1.64 -1.69
C LEU A 129 3.54 2.67 -0.56
N ARG A 130 2.31 3.10 -0.23
CA ARG A 130 2.00 4.08 0.83
C ARG A 130 1.86 3.47 2.22
N GLY A 131 2.03 2.15 2.35
CA GLY A 131 1.85 1.45 3.62
C GLY A 131 0.45 1.64 4.22
N GLN A 132 -0.56 1.76 3.37
CA GLN A 132 -1.95 1.83 3.78
C GLN A 132 -2.45 0.45 4.21
N TYR A 133 -3.45 0.43 5.09
CA TYR A 133 -4.22 -0.80 5.31
C TYR A 133 -5.05 -1.09 4.06
N ILE A 134 -4.96 -2.32 3.55
CA ILE A 134 -5.81 -2.82 2.46
C ILE A 134 -6.76 -3.83 3.07
N LEU A 135 -8.01 -3.42 3.29
CA LEU A 135 -8.99 -4.16 4.08
C LEU A 135 -10.10 -4.72 3.22
N THR A 136 -10.68 -5.82 3.66
CA THR A 136 -11.86 -6.38 3.04
C THR A 136 -13.12 -5.58 3.39
N SER A 137 -14.17 -5.71 2.60
CA SER A 137 -15.45 -5.02 2.85
C SER A 137 -16.11 -5.45 4.17
N GLU A 138 -15.77 -6.63 4.69
CA GLU A 138 -16.19 -7.10 6.01
C GLU A 138 -15.70 -6.22 7.16
N TRP A 139 -14.54 -5.54 7.02
CA TRP A 139 -14.10 -4.57 8.03
C TRP A 139 -15.07 -3.40 8.16
N LEU A 140 -15.50 -2.85 7.01
CA LEU A 140 -16.45 -1.75 6.98
C LEU A 140 -17.79 -2.18 7.60
N ASN A 141 -18.27 -3.38 7.28
CA ASN A 141 -19.48 -3.93 7.88
C ASN A 141 -19.35 -4.11 9.39
N ALA A 142 -18.23 -4.67 9.86
CA ALA A 142 -17.98 -4.86 11.28
C ALA A 142 -17.89 -3.53 12.04
N CYS A 143 -17.28 -2.51 11.43
CA CYS A 143 -17.28 -1.16 12.01
C CYS A 143 -18.71 -0.60 12.10
N LEU A 144 -19.53 -0.79 11.06
CA LEU A 144 -20.92 -0.31 11.03
C LEU A 144 -21.77 -1.00 12.11
N GLU A 145 -21.58 -2.30 12.30
CA GLU A 145 -22.28 -3.09 13.31
C GLU A 145 -21.86 -2.72 14.73
N ALA A 146 -20.56 -2.50 14.95
CA ALA A 146 -20.02 -2.10 16.25
C ALA A 146 -20.25 -0.62 16.57
N ASN A 147 -20.55 0.20 15.55
CA ASN A 147 -20.54 1.66 15.62
C ASN A 147 -19.21 2.22 16.20
N ASP A 148 -18.10 1.56 15.87
CA ASP A 148 -16.73 1.92 16.28
C ASP A 148 -15.72 1.30 15.30
N ILE A 149 -14.46 1.71 15.38
CA ILE A 149 -13.37 1.10 14.61
C ILE A 149 -12.95 -0.21 15.27
N VAL A 150 -13.10 -1.30 14.52
CA VAL A 150 -12.61 -2.62 14.93
C VAL A 150 -11.19 -2.86 14.42
N ASP A 151 -10.49 -3.79 15.06
CA ASP A 151 -9.11 -4.17 14.73
C ASP A 151 -8.96 -4.50 13.23
N GLU A 152 -8.14 -3.70 12.55
CA GLU A 152 -7.93 -3.78 11.11
C GLU A 152 -7.19 -5.07 10.69
N GLU A 153 -6.32 -5.61 11.54
CA GLU A 153 -5.47 -6.76 11.18
C GLU A 153 -6.28 -8.03 10.89
N MET A 154 -7.44 -8.18 11.54
CA MET A 154 -8.38 -9.28 11.34
C MET A 154 -8.98 -9.32 9.92
N TYR A 155 -9.01 -8.17 9.26
CA TYR A 155 -9.68 -7.96 7.98
C TYR A 155 -8.73 -7.53 6.86
N GLU A 156 -7.42 -7.53 7.09
CA GLU A 156 -6.45 -7.20 6.06
C GLU A 156 -6.40 -8.29 4.98
N ILE A 157 -6.24 -7.84 3.72
CA ILE A 157 -6.06 -8.74 2.58
C ILE A 157 -4.84 -9.62 2.81
N SER A 158 -5.03 -10.93 2.67
CA SER A 158 -3.98 -11.92 2.93
C SER A 158 -3.39 -12.52 1.67
N THR A 159 -4.09 -12.45 0.53
CA THR A 159 -3.59 -12.99 -0.74
C THR A 159 -3.79 -12.03 -1.91
N ILE A 160 -2.78 -11.95 -2.76
CA ILE A 160 -2.84 -11.26 -4.05
C ILE A 160 -2.95 -12.33 -5.13
N ILE A 161 -3.87 -12.12 -6.06
CA ILE A 161 -4.19 -13.00 -7.17
C ILE A 161 -3.87 -12.25 -8.48
N ARG A 162 -3.46 -12.98 -9.51
CA ARG A 162 -3.34 -12.48 -10.86
C ARG A 162 -3.97 -13.49 -11.81
N ASN A 163 -5.01 -13.09 -12.53
CA ASN A 163 -5.72 -13.96 -13.48
C ASN A 163 -6.22 -15.26 -12.81
N GLY A 164 -6.75 -15.15 -11.59
CA GLY A 164 -7.22 -16.30 -10.80
C GLY A 164 -6.11 -17.17 -10.17
N GLN A 165 -4.84 -16.89 -10.41
CA GLN A 165 -3.71 -17.61 -9.80
C GLN A 165 -3.14 -16.86 -8.60
N LEU A 166 -2.75 -17.59 -7.56
CA LEU A 166 -2.09 -16.99 -6.39
C LEU A 166 -0.74 -16.39 -6.80
N LEU A 167 -0.59 -15.09 -6.59
CA LEU A 167 0.64 -14.35 -6.85
C LEU A 167 1.48 -14.18 -5.57
N ALA A 168 0.85 -13.79 -4.46
CA ALA A 168 1.57 -13.53 -3.21
C ALA A 168 0.67 -13.74 -1.98
N ARG A 169 1.30 -14.03 -0.84
CA ARG A 169 0.64 -14.10 0.47
C ARG A 169 1.24 -13.07 1.42
N ASN A 170 0.41 -12.43 2.23
CA ASN A 170 0.77 -11.47 3.28
C ASN A 170 1.66 -10.31 2.79
N SER A 171 1.63 -10.02 1.48
CA SER A 171 2.46 -8.99 0.87
C SER A 171 2.02 -7.59 1.29
N CYS A 172 0.71 -7.36 1.43
CA CYS A 172 0.13 -6.09 1.86
C CYS A 172 0.55 -5.72 3.29
N SER A 173 0.31 -6.63 4.24
CA SER A 173 0.70 -6.43 5.65
C SER A 173 2.21 -6.28 5.80
N THR A 174 3.01 -7.08 5.09
CA THR A 174 4.47 -6.94 5.06
C THR A 174 4.90 -5.56 4.55
N ALA A 175 4.30 -5.08 3.45
CA ALA A 175 4.61 -3.77 2.88
C ALA A 175 4.28 -2.64 3.86
N ARG A 176 3.11 -2.71 4.52
CA ARG A 176 2.68 -1.77 5.56
C ARG A 176 3.62 -1.74 6.77
N ILE A 177 4.02 -2.91 7.28
CA ILE A 177 4.96 -3.00 8.41
C ILE A 177 6.33 -2.43 8.03
N ASN A 178 6.84 -2.76 6.84
CA ASN A 178 8.11 -2.22 6.35
C ASN A 178 8.04 -0.69 6.21
N TYR A 179 6.93 -0.17 5.68
CA TYR A 179 6.68 1.25 5.58
C TYR A 179 6.73 1.92 6.96
N ALA A 180 5.98 1.39 7.93
CA ALA A 180 5.96 1.94 9.29
C ALA A 180 7.35 1.98 9.94
N ARG A 181 8.16 0.93 9.74
CA ARG A 181 9.54 0.90 10.22
C ARG A 181 10.40 2.00 9.59
N MET A 182 10.23 2.24 8.29
CA MET A 182 10.97 3.29 7.57
C MET A 182 10.58 4.71 8.02
N VAL A 183 9.31 4.95 8.39
CA VAL A 183 8.86 6.25 8.93
C VAL A 183 9.45 6.53 10.32
N CYS A 184 9.68 5.47 11.11
CA CYS A 184 10.18 5.58 12.48
C CYS A 184 11.71 5.66 12.57
N LEU A 185 12.46 5.56 11.47
CA LEU A 185 13.90 5.74 11.48
C LEU A 185 14.23 7.23 11.67
N PRO A 186 15.11 7.61 12.60
CA PRO A 186 15.57 8.98 12.72
C PRO A 186 16.26 9.41 11.42
N VAL A 187 15.84 10.56 10.89
CA VAL A 187 16.42 11.23 9.72
C VAL A 187 17.85 11.68 9.99
#